data_AF-A0A352LLB1-F1
#
_entry.id   AF-A0A352LLB1-F1
#
_cell.length_a   1.000
_cell.length_b   1.000
_cell.length_c   1.000
_cell.angle_alpha   90.00
_cell.angle_beta   90.00
_cell.angle_gamma   90.00
#
_symmetry.space_group_name_H-M   'P 1'
#
loop_
_entity.id
_entity.type
_entity.pdbx_description
1 polymer ?
#
loop_
_entity_poly.entity_id
_entity_poly.type
_entity_poly.pdbx_seq_one_letter_code
_entity_poly.pdbx_strand_id
1 'polypeptide(L)'
;MSTRAASGASVRIQSIKRQARGHWRSLFASFGIDEAALCLPNQTCPICGSAGRFSLTDACAEGTYVCRSCGRGDGLDLISRTTGLGLMRTVSAIERIIRTGETPPKGGENRGRGRYFGRAISAIG
;
A
#
# COMPACT_ATOMS: atom_id res chain seq x y z
N MET A 1 -31.08 13.32 13.40
CA MET A 1 -29.63 13.52 13.18
C MET A 1 -28.94 12.17 13.40
N SER A 2 -28.82 11.35 12.36
CA SER A 2 -28.28 9.99 12.50
C SER A 2 -26.78 9.98 12.22
N THR A 3 -25.96 10.02 13.26
CA THR A 3 -24.55 9.65 13.17
C THR A 3 -24.49 8.15 12.85
N ARG A 4 -24.28 7.80 11.58
CA ARG A 4 -23.98 6.41 11.20
C ARG A 4 -22.71 6.01 11.94
N ALA A 5 -22.83 5.05 12.86
CA ALA A 5 -21.67 4.40 13.45
C ALA A 5 -20.71 3.98 12.32
N ALA A 6 -19.43 4.31 12.46
CA ALA A 6 -18.41 3.82 11.54
C ALA A 6 -18.50 2.28 11.49
N SER A 7 -18.57 1.71 10.28
CA SER A 7 -18.59 0.26 10.14
C SER A 7 -17.36 -0.35 10.80
N GLY A 8 -17.50 -1.53 11.40
CA GLY A 8 -16.38 -2.19 12.11
C GLY A 8 -15.12 -2.34 11.24
N ALA A 9 -15.28 -2.45 9.92
CA ALA A 9 -14.18 -2.44 8.96
C ALA A 9 -13.39 -1.10 8.96
N SER A 10 -14.09 0.04 8.97
CA SER A 10 -13.45 1.36 9.01
C SER A 10 -12.67 1.57 10.31
N VAL A 11 -13.25 1.19 11.46
CA VAL A 11 -12.58 1.27 12.77
C VAL A 11 -11.32 0.41 12.79
N ARG A 12 -11.40 -0.83 12.28
CA ARG A 12 -10.25 -1.74 12.20
C ARG A 12 -9.13 -1.18 11.31
N ILE A 13 -9.47 -0.67 10.13
CA ILE A 13 -8.50 -0.06 9.21
C ILE A 13 -7.78 1.12 9.88
N GLN A 14 -8.53 2.02 10.54
CA GLN A 14 -7.95 3.17 11.24
C GLN A 14 -7.06 2.74 12.40
N SER A 15 -7.45 1.72 13.15
CA SER A 15 -6.63 1.14 14.23
C SER A 15 -5.30 0.62 13.69
N ILE A 16 -5.32 -0.16 12.61
CA ILE A 16 -4.09 -0.68 11.99
C ILE A 16 -3.21 0.44 11.46
N LYS A 17 -3.77 1.44 10.77
CA LYS A 17 -3.00 2.60 10.33
C LYS A 17 -2.31 3.32 11.49
N ARG A 18 -2.99 3.45 12.63
CA ARG A 18 -2.43 4.07 13.83
C ARG A 18 -1.30 3.25 14.43
N GLN A 19 -1.48 1.94 14.55
CA GLN A 19 -0.46 1.03 15.09
C GLN A 19 0.76 0.91 14.17
N ALA A 20 0.57 1.03 12.85
CA ALA A 20 1.64 0.99 11.86
C ALA A 20 2.47 2.28 11.77
N ARG A 21 2.04 3.37 12.43
CA ARG A 21 2.78 4.64 12.40
C ARG A 21 4.20 4.44 12.92
N GLY A 22 5.17 5.01 12.22
CA GLY A 22 6.60 4.84 12.54
C GLY A 22 7.23 3.54 12.04
N HIS A 23 6.43 2.56 11.63
CA HIS A 23 6.89 1.22 11.24
C HIS A 23 6.63 0.87 9.77
N TRP A 24 6.12 1.82 8.98
CA TRP A 24 5.75 1.58 7.58
C TRP A 24 6.90 1.05 6.72
N ARG A 25 8.13 1.54 6.90
CA ARG A 25 9.30 1.03 6.15
C ARG A 25 9.56 -0.45 6.42
N SER A 26 9.58 -0.85 7.69
CA SER A 26 9.75 -2.26 8.08
C SER A 26 8.59 -3.14 7.61
N LEU A 27 7.37 -2.61 7.61
CA LEU A 27 6.21 -3.30 7.03
C LEU A 27 6.39 -3.47 5.51
N PHE A 28 6.76 -2.43 4.76
CA PHE A 28 7.02 -2.53 3.33
C PHE A 28 8.08 -3.60 3.02
N ALA A 29 9.20 -3.63 3.75
CA ALA A 29 10.23 -4.65 3.62
C ALA A 29 9.69 -6.07 3.88
N SER A 30 8.81 -6.23 4.89
CA SER A 30 8.15 -7.51 5.21
C SER A 30 7.26 -8.03 4.08
N PHE A 31 6.76 -7.13 3.22
CA PHE A 31 5.99 -7.48 2.01
C PHE A 31 6.86 -7.55 0.74
N GLY A 32 8.19 -7.49 0.88
CA GLY A 32 9.13 -7.60 -0.24
C GLY A 32 9.29 -6.32 -1.08
N ILE A 33 8.88 -5.17 -0.55
CA ILE A 33 9.14 -3.89 -1.18
C ILE A 33 10.56 -3.48 -0.82
N ASP A 34 11.38 -3.26 -1.84
CA ASP A 34 12.80 -2.95 -1.68
C ASP A 34 13.03 -1.63 -0.93
N GLU A 35 13.94 -1.64 0.05
CA GLU A 35 14.24 -0.46 0.87
C GLU A 35 14.85 0.68 0.07
N ALA A 36 15.60 0.41 -1.00
CA ALA A 36 16.18 1.44 -1.84
C ALA A 36 15.09 2.32 -2.47
N ALA A 37 13.94 1.73 -2.80
CA ALA A 37 12.79 2.48 -3.32
C ALA A 37 12.16 3.42 -2.27
N LEU A 38 12.47 3.23 -0.98
CA LEU A 38 11.84 3.90 0.16
C LEU A 38 12.77 4.93 0.85
N CYS A 39 14.06 4.91 0.53
CA CYS A 39 15.07 5.76 1.19
C CYS A 39 15.14 7.17 0.60
N LEU A 40 14.98 7.31 -0.71
CA LEU A 40 15.19 8.57 -1.42
C LEU A 40 13.93 8.98 -2.21
N PRO A 41 13.79 10.27 -2.58
CA PRO A 41 12.79 10.68 -3.56
C PRO A 41 13.17 10.20 -4.96
N ASN A 42 12.19 10.23 -5.89
CA ASN A 42 12.37 9.89 -7.30
C ASN A 42 12.93 8.49 -7.55
N GLN A 43 12.45 7.50 -6.82
CA GLN A 43 12.80 6.11 -7.00
C GLN A 43 11.92 5.41 -8.03
N THR A 44 12.27 4.17 -8.31
CA THR A 44 11.45 3.25 -9.09
C THR A 44 10.17 2.91 -8.32
N CYS A 45 9.03 3.07 -8.98
CA CYS A 45 7.74 2.78 -8.36
C CYS A 45 7.55 1.27 -8.17
N PRO A 46 7.29 0.77 -6.95
CA PRO A 46 7.07 -0.66 -6.72
C PRO A 46 5.74 -1.16 -7.32
N ILE A 47 4.78 -0.26 -7.61
CA ILE A 47 3.49 -0.63 -8.21
C ILE A 47 3.60 -0.80 -9.73
N CYS A 48 4.32 0.10 -10.41
CA CYS A 48 4.35 0.13 -11.89
C CYS A 48 5.73 -0.04 -12.53
N GLY A 49 6.80 -0.15 -11.74
CA GLY A 49 8.17 -0.33 -12.23
C GLY A 49 8.80 0.89 -12.90
N SER A 50 8.09 2.01 -13.04
CA SER A 50 8.66 3.20 -13.68
C SER A 50 9.70 3.91 -12.80
N ALA A 51 10.89 4.17 -13.35
CA ALA A 51 12.00 4.85 -12.68
C ALA A 51 11.76 6.35 -12.51
N GLY A 52 12.27 6.93 -11.42
CA GLY A 52 12.25 8.39 -11.22
C GLY A 52 10.92 8.97 -10.76
N ARG A 53 9.85 8.18 -10.60
CA ARG A 53 8.47 8.68 -10.49
C ARG A 53 7.88 8.55 -9.10
N PHE A 54 8.49 7.75 -8.22
CA PHE A 54 7.99 7.41 -6.90
C PHE A 54 8.76 8.15 -5.80
N SER A 55 8.05 8.67 -4.82
CA SER A 55 8.64 9.20 -3.60
C SER A 55 7.79 8.75 -2.42
N LEU A 56 8.43 8.13 -1.42
CA LEU A 56 7.81 7.89 -0.14
C LEU A 56 7.79 9.23 0.63
N THR A 57 6.61 9.83 0.77
CA THR A 57 6.40 11.16 1.38
C THR A 57 6.11 11.05 2.87
N ASP A 58 6.79 10.15 3.55
CA ASP A 58 6.50 9.73 4.93
C ASP A 58 6.90 10.75 6.00
N ALA A 59 6.62 12.03 5.75
CA ALA A 59 6.94 13.16 6.63
C ALA A 59 6.24 13.08 8.00
N CYS A 60 5.15 12.31 8.11
CA CYS A 60 4.38 12.14 9.33
C CYS A 60 4.38 10.70 9.87
N ALA A 61 5.30 9.85 9.41
CA ALA A 61 5.33 8.43 9.76
C ALA A 61 4.00 7.70 9.45
N GLU A 62 3.26 8.18 8.45
CA GLU A 62 1.97 7.66 7.98
C GLU A 62 2.10 6.68 6.79
N GLY A 63 3.30 6.50 6.25
CA GLY A 63 3.56 5.62 5.12
C GLY A 63 2.95 6.14 3.82
N THR A 64 2.75 7.45 3.69
CA THR A 64 2.20 8.04 2.47
C THR A 64 3.23 8.06 1.35
N TYR A 65 2.77 7.90 0.13
CA TYR A 65 3.61 7.94 -1.06
C TYR A 65 2.95 8.72 -2.19
N VAL A 66 3.78 9.19 -3.12
CA VAL A 66 3.33 9.76 -4.38
C VAL A 66 4.06 9.05 -5.53
N CYS A 67 3.29 8.66 -6.54
CA CYS A 67 3.79 8.29 -7.84
C CYS A 67 3.14 9.17 -8.91
N ARG A 68 3.94 9.76 -9.80
CA ARG A 68 3.43 10.62 -10.88
C ARG A 68 2.52 9.89 -11.88
N SER A 69 2.59 8.55 -11.94
CA SER A 69 1.76 7.72 -12.82
C SER A 69 0.63 7.00 -12.06
N CYS A 70 0.90 6.49 -10.85
CA CYS A 70 -0.06 5.71 -10.07
C CYS A 70 -0.94 6.54 -9.13
N GLY A 71 -0.59 7.82 -8.91
CA GLY A 71 -1.26 8.71 -7.97
C GLY A 71 -0.63 8.71 -6.57
N ARG A 72 -1.35 9.29 -5.61
CA ARG A 72 -0.98 9.36 -4.19
C ARG A 72 -1.77 8.32 -3.39
N GLY A 73 -1.15 7.74 -2.37
CA GLY A 73 -1.79 6.76 -1.49
C GLY A 73 -1.13 6.69 -0.12
N ASP A 74 -1.66 5.81 0.73
CA ASP A 74 -1.11 5.49 2.05
C ASP A 74 -0.40 4.12 2.06
N GLY A 75 0.13 3.72 3.22
CA GLY A 75 0.89 2.48 3.31
C GLY A 75 0.06 1.20 3.08
N LEU A 76 -1.23 1.18 3.43
CA LEU A 76 -2.10 0.04 3.11
C LEU A 76 -2.32 -0.05 1.60
N ASP A 77 -2.57 1.09 0.95
CA ASP A 77 -2.72 1.17 -0.50
C ASP A 77 -1.44 0.70 -1.22
N LEU A 78 -0.27 1.16 -0.78
CA LEU A 78 1.01 0.77 -1.37
C LEU A 78 1.24 -0.74 -1.30
N ILE A 79 1.04 -1.35 -0.12
CA ILE A 79 1.21 -2.80 0.07
C ILE A 79 0.17 -3.57 -0.74
N SER A 80 -1.10 -3.16 -0.66
CA SER A 80 -2.21 -3.81 -1.39
C SER A 80 -1.95 -3.83 -2.89
N ARG A 81 -1.54 -2.71 -3.47
CA ARG A 81 -1.30 -2.59 -4.92
C ARG A 81 -0.03 -3.30 -5.37
N THR A 82 1.04 -3.25 -4.57
CA THR A 82 2.32 -3.91 -4.93
C THR A 82 2.21 -5.44 -4.83
N THR A 83 1.51 -5.94 -3.81
CA THR A 83 1.36 -7.40 -3.58
C THR A 83 0.17 -8.02 -4.31
N GLY A 84 -0.76 -7.20 -4.81
CA GLY A 84 -2.06 -7.65 -5.32
C GLY A 84 -3.01 -8.16 -4.23
N LEU A 85 -2.64 -8.06 -2.95
CA LEU A 85 -3.53 -8.40 -1.84
C LEU A 85 -4.65 -7.36 -1.75
N GLY A 86 -5.91 -7.78 -1.74
CA GLY A 86 -7.02 -6.86 -1.46
C GLY A 86 -6.92 -6.24 -0.07
N LEU A 87 -7.48 -5.03 0.11
CA LEU A 87 -7.35 -4.21 1.32
C LEU A 87 -7.51 -4.99 2.63
N MET A 88 -8.58 -5.77 2.79
CA MET A 88 -8.83 -6.49 4.05
C MET A 88 -7.84 -7.62 4.33
N ARG A 89 -7.29 -8.25 3.27
CA ARG A 89 -6.22 -9.24 3.43
C ARG A 89 -4.92 -8.55 3.84
N THR A 90 -4.62 -7.39 3.26
CA THR A 90 -3.49 -6.55 3.68
C THR A 90 -3.60 -6.13 5.14
N VAL A 91 -4.78 -5.65 5.56
CA VAL A 91 -5.05 -5.28 6.98
C VAL A 91 -4.80 -6.46 7.90
N SER A 92 -5.31 -7.65 7.55
CA SER A 92 -5.15 -8.85 8.38
C SER A 92 -3.69 -9.34 8.41
N ALA A 93 -2.97 -9.20 7.30
CA ALA A 93 -1.54 -9.54 7.23
C ALA A 93 -0.70 -8.59 8.10
N ILE A 94 -0.93 -7.27 8.02
CA ILE A 94 -0.24 -6.28 8.85
C ILE A 94 -0.58 -6.48 10.33
N GLU A 95 -1.85 -6.72 10.66
CA GLU A 95 -2.26 -7.01 12.04
C GLU A 95 -1.54 -8.22 12.61
N ARG A 96 -1.32 -9.26 11.80
CA ARG A 96 -0.51 -10.42 12.19
C ARG A 96 0.94 -10.03 12.48
N ILE A 97 1.57 -9.26 11.58
CA ILE A 97 2.95 -8.79 11.75
C ILE A 97 3.07 -7.96 13.03
N ILE A 98 2.16 -7.01 13.26
CA ILE A 98 2.19 -6.14 14.45
C ILE A 98 2.04 -6.97 15.74
N ARG A 99 1.16 -7.98 15.74
CA ARG A 99 0.89 -8.79 16.93
C ARG A 99 1.96 -9.84 17.24
N THR A 100 2.57 -10.42 16.21
CA THR A 100 3.44 -11.62 16.34
C THR A 100 4.89 -11.38 15.93
N GLY A 101 5.17 -10.30 15.21
CA GLY A 101 6.47 -10.06 14.57
C GLY A 101 6.73 -10.93 13.33
N GLU A 102 5.83 -11.85 12.98
CA GLU A 102 6.05 -12.80 11.90
C GLU A 102 5.64 -12.21 10.54
N THR A 103 6.57 -12.20 9.58
CA THR A 103 6.29 -11.79 8.21
C THR A 103 5.36 -12.79 7.52
N PRO A 104 4.33 -12.35 6.77
CA PRO A 104 3.45 -13.27 6.06
C PRO A 104 4.29 -14.12 5.08
N PRO A 105 3.95 -15.40 4.88
CA PRO A 105 4.62 -16.19 3.86
C PRO A 105 4.51 -15.44 2.53
N LYS A 106 5.62 -15.37 1.78
CA LYS A 106 5.68 -14.78 0.43
C LYS A 106 4.78 -15.59 -0.49
N GLY A 107 3.47 -15.35 -0.42
CA GLY A 107 2.44 -16.10 -1.11
C GLY A 107 2.32 -15.59 -2.54
N GLY A 108 2.96 -16.29 -3.46
CA GLY A 108 2.90 -16.05 -4.88
C GLY A 108 1.55 -16.38 -5.53
N GLU A 109 1.51 -16.02 -6.81
CA GLU A 109 0.54 -16.38 -7.84
C GLU A 109 -0.89 -15.85 -7.69
N ASN A 110 -1.16 -14.89 -8.57
CA ASN A 110 -2.46 -14.31 -8.85
C ASN A 110 -3.51 -15.37 -9.18
N ARG A 111 -4.62 -15.39 -8.44
CA ARG A 111 -5.88 -15.91 -8.98
C ARG A 111 -6.97 -14.85 -8.86
N GLY A 112 -7.07 -14.07 -9.94
CA GLY A 112 -8.33 -13.52 -10.46
C GLY A 112 -8.96 -12.35 -9.69
N ARG A 113 -8.70 -11.13 -10.20
CA ARG A 113 -9.61 -9.97 -10.33
C ARG A 113 -8.71 -8.76 -10.60
N GLY A 114 -8.51 -8.32 -11.85
CA GLY A 114 -9.54 -7.75 -12.70
C GLY A 114 -9.34 -6.23 -12.76
N ARG A 115 -8.54 -5.80 -13.75
CA ARG A 115 -8.47 -4.45 -14.35
C ARG A 115 -8.74 -3.24 -13.44
N TYR A 116 -7.67 -2.58 -12.98
CA TYR A 116 -7.74 -1.14 -12.70
C TYR A 116 -6.44 -0.42 -13.11
N PHE A 117 -6.15 -0.45 -14.40
CA PHE A 117 -5.31 0.55 -15.08
C PHE A 117 -5.73 0.58 -16.54
N GLY A 118 -6.46 1.63 -16.90
CA GLY A 118 -6.96 1.85 -18.24
C GLY A 118 -7.62 3.21 -18.31
N ARG A 119 -6.81 4.27 -18.13
CA ARG A 119 -7.16 5.58 -18.69
C ARG A 119 -7.25 5.35 -20.20
N ALA A 120 -8.46 5.31 -20.73
CA ALA A 120 -8.68 5.49 -22.15
C ALA A 120 -8.20 6.90 -22.50
N ILE A 121 -7.06 7.01 -23.16
CA ILE A 121 -6.66 8.21 -23.87
C ILE A 121 -6.09 7.78 -25.21
N SER A 122 -6.73 8.30 -26.25
CA SER A 122 -6.27 8.50 -27.63
C SER A 122 -6.77 7.55 -28.73
N ALA A 123 -7.33 8.22 -29.73
CA ALA A 123 -7.11 8.07 -31.17
C ALA A 123 -8.15 7.28 -32.00
N ILE A 124 -9.15 8.03 -32.48
CA ILE A 124 -9.64 8.00 -33.87
C ILE A 124 -9.85 9.49 -34.19
N GLY A 125 -9.08 10.11 -35.08
CA GLY A 125 -9.05 9.82 -36.51
C GLY A 125 -10.05 10.76 -37.15
#